data_AF-A0A1S8WPF5-F1
#
_entry.id   AF-A0A1S8WPF5-F1
#
_cell.length_a   1.000
_cell.length_b   1.000
_cell.length_c   1.000
_cell.angle_alpha   90.00
_cell.angle_beta   90.00
_cell.angle_gamma   90.00
#
_symmetry.space_group_name_H-M   'P 1'
#
loop_
_entity.id
_entity.type
_entity.pdbx_description
1 polymer ?
#
loop_
_entity_poly.entity_id
_entity_poly.type
_entity_poly.pdbx_seq_one_letter_code
_entity_poly.pdbx_strand_id
1 'polypeptide(L)'
;MDPTIDIFFEAYFFNLTNPDEFLAGEKPIVQQMGPYTYRERRFKTEVKRSLYPTMFTYKEVKQYIFDLERSAGPETDPITTVSLGYLGVDVKFGWLPELVTKVVEFLENRTGEHLIITRSVGELMWGYEDPFLALLKKAFIPVPNTMIGLYLDKNNTDDGIITIYGDNKDKQNYGHIYRYRGSSHLSCWKSDQANQINGSDGSLFHPFMSSTEDPYVFSADICRSVQLQAVGMTKLRGVPVMKYLPYTDTFDSPLTSEKNRGFCVNWPDCMADNMFDVSTCIPGAPITMSLPHFQ
;
A
#
# COMPACT_ATOMS: atom_id res chain seq x y z
N MET A 1 -20.65 2.43 12.15
CA MET A 1 -21.56 2.67 10.99
C MET A 1 -21.09 1.77 9.86
N ASP A 2 -22.01 1.04 9.23
CA ASP A 2 -21.73 0.08 8.15
C ASP A 2 -22.19 0.72 6.81
N PRO A 3 -21.33 0.86 5.79
CA PRO A 3 -21.68 1.41 4.49
C PRO A 3 -22.63 0.47 3.76
N THR A 4 -23.57 1.05 3.02
CA THR A 4 -24.63 0.34 2.30
C THR A 4 -24.23 -0.09 0.89
N ILE A 5 -22.98 0.17 0.49
CA ILE A 5 -22.46 -0.08 -0.86
C ILE A 5 -21.47 -1.25 -0.79
N ASP A 6 -21.65 -2.23 -1.66
CA ASP A 6 -20.68 -3.32 -1.82
C ASP A 6 -19.39 -2.78 -2.44
N ILE A 7 -18.28 -2.95 -1.73
CA ILE A 7 -16.93 -2.64 -2.19
C ILE A 7 -16.25 -3.97 -2.52
N PHE A 8 -15.58 -4.02 -3.68
CA PHE A 8 -14.81 -5.19 -4.10
C PHE A 8 -13.35 -4.80 -4.25
N PHE A 9 -12.49 -5.61 -3.66
CA PHE A 9 -11.04 -5.55 -3.82
C PHE A 9 -10.63 -6.71 -4.74
N GLU A 10 -10.05 -6.37 -5.89
CA GLU A 10 -9.58 -7.36 -6.87
C GLU A 10 -8.06 -7.36 -6.90
N ALA A 11 -7.45 -8.50 -6.55
CA ALA A 11 -6.01 -8.69 -6.63
C ALA A 11 -5.64 -9.35 -7.96
N TYR A 12 -4.55 -8.87 -8.57
CA TYR A 12 -3.94 -9.45 -9.76
C TYR A 12 -2.47 -9.70 -9.47
N PHE A 13 -2.01 -10.91 -9.77
CA PHE A 13 -0.64 -11.34 -9.56
C PHE A 13 0.10 -11.49 -10.88
N PHE A 14 1.42 -11.32 -10.85
CA PHE A 14 2.29 -11.61 -11.99
C PHE A 14 3.06 -12.89 -11.70
N ASN A 15 2.68 -13.98 -12.36
CA ASN A 15 3.32 -15.28 -12.24
C ASN A 15 4.55 -15.34 -13.15
N LEU A 16 5.74 -15.59 -12.58
CA LEU A 16 6.99 -15.73 -13.32
C LEU A 16 7.04 -17.08 -14.05
N THR A 17 7.26 -17.05 -15.35
CA THR A 17 7.20 -18.25 -16.22
C THR A 17 8.56 -18.79 -16.64
N ASN A 18 9.64 -18.03 -16.44
CA ASN A 18 11.02 -18.38 -16.77
C ASN A 18 11.98 -18.18 -15.56
N PRO A 19 11.72 -18.83 -14.40
CA PRO A 19 12.48 -18.57 -13.19
C PRO A 19 13.97 -18.92 -13.32
N ASP A 20 14.31 -20.01 -14.01
CA ASP A 20 15.70 -20.46 -14.16
C ASP A 20 16.51 -19.51 -15.06
N GLU A 21 15.93 -19.08 -16.18
CA GLU A 21 16.55 -18.10 -17.08
C GLU A 21 16.68 -16.74 -16.41
N PHE A 22 15.66 -16.33 -15.65
CA PHE A 22 15.70 -15.09 -14.88
C PHE A 22 16.85 -15.11 -13.85
N LEU A 23 17.02 -16.22 -13.13
CA LEU A 23 18.16 -16.40 -12.20
C LEU A 23 19.52 -16.43 -12.93
N ALA A 24 19.55 -16.86 -14.20
CA ALA A 24 20.74 -16.80 -15.05
C ALA A 24 21.02 -15.40 -15.62
N GLY A 25 20.14 -14.42 -15.41
CA GLY A 25 20.29 -13.02 -15.82
C GLY A 25 19.47 -12.60 -17.04
N GLU A 26 18.60 -13.48 -17.55
CA GLU A 26 17.65 -13.12 -18.62
C GLU A 26 16.50 -12.26 -18.09
N LYS A 27 15.76 -11.62 -18.99
CA LYS A 27 14.61 -10.79 -18.61
C LYS A 27 13.47 -11.64 -18.04
N PRO A 28 12.78 -11.20 -16.97
CA PRO A 28 11.63 -11.91 -16.43
C PRO A 28 10.46 -11.86 -17.41
N ILE A 29 9.81 -13.00 -17.62
CA ILE A 29 8.58 -13.17 -18.39
C ILE A 29 7.48 -13.52 -17.41
N VAL A 30 6.52 -12.61 -17.25
CA VAL A 30 5.41 -12.77 -16.31
C VAL A 30 4.08 -12.91 -17.02
N GLN A 31 3.18 -13.67 -16.40
CA GLN A 31 1.79 -13.83 -16.81
C GLN A 31 0.87 -13.27 -15.72
N GLN A 32 -0.03 -12.35 -16.10
CA GLN A 32 -1.03 -11.83 -15.16
C GLN A 32 -2.05 -12.93 -14.82
N MET A 33 -2.32 -13.12 -13.53
CA MET A 33 -3.30 -14.06 -12.98
C MET A 33 -4.30 -13.29 -12.10
N GLY A 34 -5.59 -13.50 -12.32
CA GLY A 34 -6.67 -12.86 -11.58
C GLY A 34 -7.89 -12.52 -12.46
N PRO A 35 -8.90 -11.82 -11.91
CA PRO A 35 -8.92 -11.29 -10.55
C PRO A 35 -9.08 -12.38 -9.48
N TYR A 36 -8.48 -12.16 -8.31
CA TYR A 36 -8.88 -12.80 -7.07
C TYR A 36 -9.66 -11.78 -6.25
N THR A 37 -10.96 -12.00 -6.15
CA THR A 37 -11.92 -10.99 -5.72
C THR A 37 -12.30 -11.20 -4.26
N TYR A 38 -12.23 -10.12 -3.48
CA TYR A 38 -12.66 -10.08 -2.09
C TYR A 38 -13.75 -9.03 -1.93
N ARG A 39 -14.86 -9.41 -1.29
CA ARG A 39 -15.84 -8.44 -0.80
C ARG A 39 -15.25 -7.72 0.40
N GLU A 40 -15.07 -6.42 0.26
CA GLU A 40 -14.54 -5.57 1.31
C GLU A 40 -15.69 -4.97 2.12
N ARG A 41 -15.66 -5.14 3.44
CA ARG A 41 -16.53 -4.42 4.37
C ARG A 41 -15.70 -3.45 5.19
N ARG A 42 -16.09 -2.18 5.20
CA ARG A 42 -15.45 -1.13 6.01
C ARG A 42 -16.42 -0.67 7.06
N PHE A 43 -16.08 -0.64 8.34
CA PHE A 43 -16.99 -0.05 9.33
C PHE A 43 -16.24 0.73 10.40
N LYS A 44 -16.87 1.84 10.81
CA LYS A 44 -16.32 2.75 11.82
C LYS A 44 -16.70 2.31 13.23
N THR A 45 -15.70 2.07 14.07
CA THR A 45 -15.81 1.70 15.48
C THR A 45 -15.31 2.82 16.39
N GLU A 46 -15.64 2.74 17.69
CA GLU A 46 -15.20 3.71 18.71
C GLU A 46 -15.46 5.19 18.35
N VAL A 47 -16.58 5.46 17.65
CA VAL A 47 -16.89 6.81 17.15
C VAL A 47 -17.16 7.77 18.30
N LYS A 48 -16.34 8.83 18.39
CA LYS A 48 -16.47 9.93 19.34
C LYS A 48 -16.67 11.23 18.58
N ARG A 49 -17.52 12.11 19.13
CA ARG A 49 -17.79 13.43 18.58
C ARG A 49 -17.33 14.51 19.56
N SER A 50 -16.51 15.44 19.10
CA SER A 50 -16.27 16.73 19.75
C SER A 50 -17.26 17.76 19.19
N LEU A 51 -17.64 18.77 19.98
CA LEU A 51 -18.62 19.80 19.57
C LEU A 51 -18.00 21.18 19.31
N TYR A 52 -16.79 21.46 19.83
CA TYR A 52 -16.18 22.78 19.73
C TYR A 52 -14.65 22.67 19.57
N PRO A 53 -14.14 22.56 18.32
CA PRO A 53 -14.87 22.46 17.05
C PRO A 53 -15.53 21.09 16.84
N THR A 54 -16.51 20.99 15.94
CA THR A 54 -17.09 19.69 15.60
C THR A 54 -16.08 18.82 14.89
N MET A 55 -15.71 17.71 15.51
CA MET A 55 -14.80 16.71 14.97
C MET A 55 -15.34 15.32 15.27
N PHE A 56 -15.00 14.37 14.41
CA PHE A 56 -15.31 12.95 14.62
C PHE A 56 -13.99 12.18 14.70
N THR A 57 -13.84 11.39 15.75
CA THR A 57 -12.72 10.48 15.95
C THR A 57 -13.23 9.06 15.90
N TYR A 58 -12.60 8.21 15.10
CA TYR A 58 -13.00 6.81 14.94
C TYR A 58 -11.80 5.93 14.57
N LYS A 59 -12.02 4.62 14.62
CA LYS A 59 -11.18 3.63 13.95
C LYS A 59 -11.98 3.03 12.80
N GLU A 60 -11.35 2.81 11.66
CA GLU A 60 -11.98 2.17 10.52
C GLU A 60 -11.45 0.75 10.38
N VAL A 61 -12.33 -0.23 10.57
CA VAL A 61 -12.01 -1.65 10.43
C VAL A 61 -12.34 -2.10 9.02
N LYS A 62 -11.41 -2.78 8.37
CA LYS A 62 -11.59 -3.38 7.03
C LYS A 62 -11.61 -4.90 7.13
N GLN A 63 -12.61 -5.54 6.52
CA GLN A 63 -12.72 -6.99 6.41
C GLN A 63 -12.74 -7.40 4.94
N TYR A 64 -12.02 -8.47 4.62
CA TYR A 64 -11.94 -9.01 3.27
C TYR A 64 -12.47 -10.45 3.28
N ILE A 65 -13.52 -10.68 2.48
CA ILE A 65 -14.20 -11.98 2.38
C ILE A 65 -14.05 -12.46 0.94
N PHE A 66 -13.31 -13.56 0.74
CA PHE A 66 -13.06 -14.09 -0.59
C PHE A 66 -14.37 -14.50 -1.31
N ASP A 67 -14.49 -14.10 -2.58
CA ASP A 67 -15.65 -14.35 -3.43
C ASP A 67 -15.20 -15.20 -4.64
N LEU A 68 -15.28 -16.53 -4.48
CA LEU A 68 -14.84 -17.48 -5.50
C LEU A 68 -15.62 -17.33 -6.81
N GLU A 69 -16.90 -17.00 -6.76
CA GLU A 69 -17.75 -16.87 -7.96
C GLU A 69 -17.34 -15.68 -8.84
N ARG A 70 -16.70 -14.67 -8.24
CA ARG A 70 -16.17 -13.48 -8.92
C ARG A 70 -14.67 -13.55 -9.18
N SER A 71 -14.04 -14.68 -8.85
CA SER A 71 -12.60 -14.87 -8.99
C SER A 71 -12.28 -15.77 -10.18
N ALA A 72 -11.09 -15.60 -10.76
CA ALA A 72 -10.60 -16.46 -11.84
C ALA A 72 -10.28 -17.89 -11.36
N GLY A 73 -9.98 -18.05 -10.07
CA GLY A 73 -9.65 -19.32 -9.44
C GLY A 73 -9.64 -19.20 -7.91
N PRO A 74 -9.41 -20.30 -7.18
CA PRO A 74 -9.35 -20.31 -5.71
C PRO A 74 -8.09 -19.65 -5.16
N GLU A 75 -8.09 -19.27 -3.88
CA GLU A 75 -6.90 -18.76 -3.18
C GLU A 75 -5.74 -19.77 -3.10
N THR A 76 -6.00 -21.04 -3.41
CA THR A 76 -4.99 -22.10 -3.47
C THR A 76 -4.15 -22.08 -4.75
N ASP A 77 -4.50 -21.25 -5.74
CA ASP A 77 -3.76 -21.18 -6.99
C ASP A 77 -2.30 -20.76 -6.76
N PRO A 78 -1.33 -21.49 -7.32
CA PRO A 78 0.08 -21.21 -7.09
C PRO A 78 0.57 -20.05 -7.95
N ILE A 79 1.38 -19.18 -7.34
CA ILE A 79 2.07 -18.07 -7.99
C ILE A 79 3.57 -18.20 -7.71
N THR A 80 4.36 -18.23 -8.77
CA THR A 80 5.82 -18.16 -8.73
C THR A 80 6.25 -16.69 -8.80
N THR A 81 6.97 -16.23 -7.78
CA THR A 81 7.38 -14.82 -7.63
C THR A 81 8.66 -14.69 -6.80
N VAL A 82 9.13 -13.45 -6.60
CA VAL A 82 10.29 -13.16 -5.75
C VAL A 82 9.94 -13.24 -4.26
N SER A 83 10.87 -13.75 -3.44
CA SER A 83 10.73 -13.83 -1.99
C SER A 83 10.97 -12.47 -1.34
N LEU A 84 9.91 -11.88 -0.78
CA LEU A 84 10.02 -10.63 -0.03
C LEU A 84 10.86 -10.80 1.25
N GLY A 85 10.81 -11.98 1.87
CA GLY A 85 11.63 -12.29 3.05
C GLY A 85 13.12 -12.28 2.72
N TYR A 86 13.50 -12.95 1.63
CA TYR A 86 14.88 -12.95 1.13
C TYR A 86 15.35 -11.53 0.77
N LEU A 87 14.56 -10.79 -0.02
CA LEU A 87 14.87 -9.41 -0.41
C LEU A 87 15.02 -8.47 0.79
N GLY A 88 14.19 -8.64 1.83
CA GLY A 88 14.30 -7.86 3.07
C GLY A 88 15.60 -8.10 3.83
N VAL A 89 16.14 -9.32 3.78
CA VAL A 89 17.45 -9.67 4.34
C VAL A 89 18.57 -9.09 3.47
N ASP A 90 18.49 -9.29 2.15
CA ASP A 90 19.51 -8.85 1.18
C ASP A 90 19.76 -7.33 1.21
N VAL A 91 18.70 -6.53 1.24
CA VAL A 91 18.82 -5.04 1.32
C VAL A 91 19.50 -4.60 2.62
N LYS A 92 19.37 -5.39 3.69
CA LYS A 92 20.02 -5.12 4.97
C LYS A 92 21.41 -5.77 5.09
N PHE A 93 21.77 -6.64 4.16
CA PHE A 93 22.95 -7.49 4.23
C PHE A 93 24.24 -6.68 4.37
N GLY A 94 24.37 -5.58 3.61
CA GLY A 94 25.53 -4.67 3.70
C GLY A 94 25.69 -3.95 5.04
N TRP A 95 24.67 -3.98 5.91
CA TRP A 95 24.69 -3.36 7.24
C TRP A 95 24.91 -4.38 8.37
N LEU A 96 24.96 -5.67 8.04
CA LEU A 96 25.14 -6.73 9.04
C LEU A 96 26.63 -6.86 9.45
N PRO A 97 26.90 -7.23 10.71
CA PRO A 97 28.26 -7.60 11.12
C PRO A 97 28.79 -8.77 10.28
N GLU A 98 30.10 -8.82 10.01
CA GLU A 98 30.73 -9.87 9.18
C GLU A 98 30.42 -11.30 9.66
N LEU A 99 30.39 -11.51 10.98
CA LEU A 99 30.06 -12.82 11.54
C LEU A 99 28.63 -13.26 11.19
N VAL A 100 27.68 -12.33 11.24
CA VAL A 100 26.28 -12.58 10.89
C VAL A 100 26.18 -12.89 9.41
N THR A 101 26.85 -12.07 8.58
CA THR A 101 26.93 -12.23 7.12
C THR A 101 27.35 -13.65 6.72
N LYS A 102 28.45 -14.16 7.30
CA LYS A 102 28.93 -15.53 7.03
C LYS A 102 27.94 -16.62 7.46
N VAL A 103 27.19 -16.40 8.54
CA VAL A 103 26.15 -17.34 8.96
C VAL A 103 24.99 -17.34 7.97
N VAL A 104 24.57 -16.16 7.50
CA VAL A 104 23.52 -16.04 6.46
C VAL A 104 23.95 -16.76 5.18
N GLU A 105 25.16 -16.48 4.65
CA GLU A 105 25.70 -17.14 3.45
C GLU A 105 25.78 -18.67 3.61
N PHE A 106 26.19 -19.15 4.78
CA PHE A 106 26.24 -20.58 5.07
C PHE A 106 24.84 -21.21 5.05
N LEU A 107 23.85 -20.52 5.61
CA LEU A 107 22.46 -20.99 5.65
C LEU A 107 21.84 -20.99 4.25
N GLU A 108 22.03 -19.92 3.48
CA GLU A 108 21.56 -19.82 2.08
C GLU A 108 22.11 -20.96 1.22
N ASN A 109 23.42 -21.18 1.24
CA ASN A 109 24.06 -22.26 0.50
C ASN A 109 23.59 -23.66 0.93
N ARG A 110 23.22 -23.82 2.20
CA ARG A 110 22.77 -25.11 2.75
C ARG A 110 21.32 -25.41 2.42
N THR A 111 20.43 -24.41 2.46
CA THR A 111 19.00 -24.64 2.26
C THR A 111 18.59 -24.64 0.80
N GLY A 112 19.35 -23.98 -0.07
CA GLY A 112 18.89 -23.70 -1.42
C GLY A 112 17.61 -22.86 -1.43
N GLU A 113 17.34 -22.14 -0.33
CA GLU A 113 16.32 -21.09 -0.33
C GLU A 113 16.85 -19.95 -1.20
N HIS A 114 16.11 -19.61 -2.24
CA HIS A 114 16.53 -18.71 -3.28
C HIS A 114 15.58 -17.53 -3.41
N LEU A 115 15.99 -16.57 -4.25
CA LEU A 115 15.20 -15.39 -4.60
C LEU A 115 13.79 -15.73 -5.10
N ILE A 116 13.56 -16.91 -5.68
CA ILE A 116 12.28 -17.32 -6.26
C ILE A 116 11.55 -18.31 -5.35
N ILE A 117 10.27 -18.03 -5.10
CA ILE A 117 9.36 -18.86 -4.32
C ILE A 117 8.09 -19.15 -5.12
N THR A 118 7.44 -20.27 -4.78
CA THR A 118 6.07 -20.55 -5.24
C THR A 118 5.17 -20.70 -4.04
N ARG A 119 4.11 -19.89 -3.98
CA ARG A 119 3.13 -19.86 -2.88
C ARG A 119 1.74 -19.69 -3.44
N SER A 120 0.74 -20.10 -2.68
CA SER A 120 -0.66 -19.86 -3.03
C SER A 120 -1.00 -18.37 -2.94
N VAL A 121 -2.02 -17.93 -3.68
CA VAL A 121 -2.55 -16.57 -3.61
C VAL A 121 -2.91 -16.17 -2.18
N GLY A 122 -3.56 -17.07 -1.44
CA GLY A 122 -3.94 -16.84 -0.05
C GLY A 122 -2.73 -16.62 0.86
N GLU A 123 -1.67 -17.41 0.69
CA GLU A 123 -0.40 -17.23 1.42
C GLU A 123 0.27 -15.89 1.10
N LEU A 124 0.34 -15.51 -0.18
CA LEU A 124 0.94 -14.24 -0.60
C LEU A 124 0.15 -13.03 -0.12
N MET A 125 -1.19 -13.12 -0.10
CA MET A 125 -2.07 -12.05 0.40
C MET A 125 -2.00 -11.93 1.92
N TRP A 126 -2.30 -13.01 2.64
CA TRP A 126 -2.67 -12.95 4.06
C TRP A 126 -1.55 -13.36 5.00
N GLY A 127 -0.52 -14.03 4.49
CA GLY A 127 0.64 -14.43 5.28
C GLY A 127 1.01 -15.89 5.13
N TYR A 128 2.31 -16.16 5.06
CA TYR A 128 2.91 -17.46 5.31
C TYR A 128 4.14 -17.30 6.20
N GLU A 129 4.52 -18.37 6.91
CA GLU A 129 5.79 -18.39 7.65
C GLU A 129 6.93 -18.63 6.66
N ASP A 130 7.82 -17.66 6.52
CA ASP A 130 8.97 -17.76 5.62
C ASP A 130 10.03 -18.70 6.20
N PRO A 131 10.36 -19.82 5.52
CA PRO A 131 11.28 -20.82 6.04
C PRO A 131 12.69 -20.26 6.30
N PHE A 132 13.15 -19.34 5.44
CA PHE A 132 14.46 -18.73 5.56
C PHE A 132 14.52 -17.77 6.76
N LEU A 133 13.52 -16.89 6.91
CA LEU A 133 13.44 -16.02 8.10
C LEU A 133 13.30 -16.83 9.39
N ALA A 134 12.52 -17.91 9.38
CA ALA A 134 12.39 -18.81 10.53
C ALA A 134 13.72 -19.48 10.89
N LEU A 135 14.53 -19.84 9.90
CA LEU A 135 15.87 -20.39 10.10
C LEU A 135 16.83 -19.36 10.69
N LEU A 136 16.84 -18.14 10.16
CA LEU A 136 17.63 -17.02 10.70
C LEU A 136 17.27 -16.76 12.17
N LYS A 137 15.97 -16.73 12.50
CA LYS A 137 15.49 -16.59 13.88
C LYS A 137 16.00 -17.71 14.79
N LYS A 138 15.98 -18.96 14.32
CA LYS A 138 16.52 -20.12 15.05
C LYS A 138 18.04 -20.06 15.23
N ALA A 139 18.75 -19.43 14.30
CA ALA A 139 20.17 -19.15 14.38
C ALA A 139 20.51 -17.90 15.24
N PHE A 140 19.53 -17.37 15.99
CA PHE A 140 19.66 -16.16 16.82
C PHE A 140 20.00 -14.88 16.03
N ILE A 141 19.72 -14.86 14.73
CA ILE A 141 19.82 -13.66 13.91
C ILE A 141 18.54 -12.85 14.10
N PRO A 142 18.63 -11.57 14.49
CA PRO A 142 17.45 -10.75 14.76
C PRO A 142 16.69 -10.46 13.46
N VAL A 143 15.53 -11.10 13.31
CA VAL A 143 14.55 -10.80 12.28
C VAL A 143 13.28 -10.24 12.94
N PRO A 144 12.70 -9.14 12.43
CA PRO A 144 11.57 -8.47 13.08
C PRO A 144 10.30 -9.33 13.07
N ASN A 145 10.06 -10.04 11.96
CA ASN A 145 8.96 -10.98 11.78
C ASN A 145 9.41 -12.11 10.86
N THR A 146 8.81 -13.30 11.02
CA THR A 146 8.98 -14.44 10.12
C THR A 146 7.78 -14.65 9.21
N MET A 147 6.65 -13.98 9.51
CA MET A 147 5.47 -13.98 8.65
C MET A 147 5.62 -12.93 7.55
N ILE A 148 5.32 -13.33 6.31
CA ILE A 148 5.36 -12.47 5.12
C ILE A 148 4.02 -12.56 4.42
N GLY A 149 3.43 -11.41 4.10
CA GLY A 149 2.21 -11.28 3.30
C GLY A 149 1.99 -9.83 2.89
N LEU A 150 1.41 -9.60 1.71
CA LEU A 150 1.17 -8.26 1.17
C LEU A 150 0.16 -7.46 2.01
N TYR A 151 -0.83 -8.17 2.55
CA TYR A 151 -1.88 -7.65 3.44
C TYR A 151 -1.83 -8.38 4.80
N LEU A 152 -0.62 -8.73 5.25
CA LEU A 152 -0.41 -9.34 6.57
C LEU A 152 -1.05 -8.48 7.66
N ASP A 153 -1.82 -9.10 8.54
CA ASP A 153 -2.54 -8.45 9.65
C ASP A 153 -3.48 -7.30 9.24
N LYS A 154 -3.89 -7.22 7.97
CA LYS A 154 -4.85 -6.19 7.48
C LYS A 154 -6.30 -6.65 7.52
N ASN A 155 -6.55 -7.95 7.59
CA ASN A 155 -7.92 -8.46 7.61
C ASN A 155 -8.52 -8.36 9.02
N ASN A 156 -9.70 -7.74 9.12
CA ASN A 156 -10.42 -7.51 10.37
C ASN A 156 -9.65 -6.65 11.38
N THR A 157 -8.82 -5.74 10.88
CA THR A 157 -8.05 -4.78 11.69
C THR A 157 -8.33 -3.35 11.27
N ASP A 158 -7.89 -2.38 12.08
CA ASP A 158 -7.97 -0.96 11.77
C ASP A 158 -6.61 -0.35 11.47
N ASP A 159 -6.60 0.65 10.58
CA ASP A 159 -5.38 1.39 10.21
C ASP A 159 -4.99 2.48 11.25
N GLY A 160 -5.63 2.48 12.42
CA GLY A 160 -5.40 3.42 13.52
C GLY A 160 -6.50 4.46 13.69
N ILE A 161 -6.29 5.34 14.69
CA ILE A 161 -7.26 6.39 15.03
C ILE A 161 -7.21 7.52 13.99
N ILE A 162 -8.34 7.80 13.38
CA ILE A 162 -8.56 8.91 12.44
C ILE A 162 -9.44 9.94 13.12
N THR A 163 -9.06 11.23 13.01
CA THR A 163 -9.91 12.35 13.41
C THR A 163 -10.17 13.22 12.18
N ILE A 164 -11.43 13.43 11.86
CA ILE A 164 -11.88 14.27 10.74
C ILE A 164 -12.64 15.48 11.26
N TYR A 165 -12.64 16.55 10.46
CA TYR A 165 -13.54 17.67 10.65
C TYR A 165 -14.98 17.27 10.31
N GLY A 166 -15.89 17.60 11.22
CA GLY A 166 -17.33 17.53 10.97
C GLY A 166 -17.84 18.89 10.48
N ASP A 167 -18.90 19.39 11.12
CA ASP A 167 -19.44 20.73 10.87
C ASP A 167 -18.65 21.80 11.62
N ASN A 168 -17.77 22.49 10.92
CA ASN A 168 -16.93 23.56 11.45
C ASN A 168 -17.23 24.89 10.72
N LYS A 169 -16.58 25.99 11.14
CA LYS A 169 -16.81 27.33 10.55
C LYS A 169 -16.55 27.37 9.04
N ASP A 170 -15.60 26.57 8.57
CA ASP A 170 -15.23 26.48 7.17
C ASP A 170 -15.70 25.16 6.57
N LYS A 171 -16.88 25.20 5.95
CA LYS A 171 -17.55 24.03 5.37
C LYS A 171 -16.70 23.28 4.33
N GLN A 172 -15.69 23.92 3.75
CA GLN A 172 -14.77 23.25 2.81
C GLN A 172 -13.93 22.17 3.50
N ASN A 173 -13.75 22.25 4.82
CA ASN A 173 -13.01 21.26 5.58
C ASN A 173 -13.84 20.03 5.98
N TYR A 174 -15.13 19.98 5.66
CA TYR A 174 -15.97 18.85 6.03
C TYR A 174 -15.40 17.53 5.49
N GLY A 175 -15.14 16.57 6.38
CA GLY A 175 -14.54 15.27 6.03
C GLY A 175 -13.02 15.27 5.90
N HIS A 176 -12.36 16.43 5.96
CA HIS A 176 -10.89 16.49 5.93
C HIS A 176 -10.28 15.84 7.17
N ILE A 177 -9.18 15.12 6.97
CA ILE A 177 -8.42 14.49 8.05
C ILE A 177 -7.67 15.56 8.82
N TYR A 178 -8.03 15.72 10.09
CA TYR A 178 -7.30 16.57 11.02
C TYR A 178 -6.09 15.86 11.61
N ARG A 179 -6.25 14.57 11.98
CA ARG A 179 -5.17 13.73 12.50
C ARG A 179 -5.31 12.28 12.05
N TYR A 180 -4.18 11.68 11.71
CA TYR A 180 -4.02 10.26 11.48
C TYR A 180 -3.01 9.71 12.49
N ARG A 181 -3.39 8.68 13.25
CA ARG A 181 -2.55 8.08 14.31
C ARG A 181 -1.99 9.11 15.31
N GLY A 182 -2.79 10.13 15.62
CA GLY A 182 -2.44 11.19 16.56
C GLY A 182 -1.58 12.32 15.97
N SER A 183 -1.09 12.21 14.74
CA SER A 183 -0.29 13.24 14.06
C SER A 183 -1.09 13.96 12.98
N SER A 184 -0.78 15.24 12.74
CA SER A 184 -1.29 16.01 11.60
C SER A 184 -0.40 15.93 10.35
N HIS A 185 0.77 15.30 10.47
CA HIS A 185 1.74 15.11 9.40
C HIS A 185 2.32 13.69 9.47
N LEU A 186 2.71 13.14 8.34
CA LEU A 186 3.54 11.95 8.28
C LEU A 186 4.97 12.27 8.73
N SER A 187 5.77 11.22 8.88
CA SER A 187 7.20 11.34 9.22
C SER A 187 8.08 10.46 8.34
N CYS A 188 7.52 9.83 7.30
CA CYS A 188 8.23 8.88 6.43
C CYS A 188 8.90 9.55 5.22
N TRP A 189 8.57 10.80 4.89
CA TRP A 189 9.16 11.53 3.76
C TRP A 189 10.19 12.57 4.19
N LYS A 190 10.98 13.04 3.22
CA LYS A 190 12.13 13.95 3.49
C LYS A 190 11.73 15.41 3.62
N SER A 191 10.60 15.83 3.04
CA SER A 191 10.14 17.21 3.11
C SER A 191 8.84 17.34 3.90
N ASP A 192 8.65 18.50 4.52
CA ASP A 192 7.40 18.83 5.22
C ASP A 192 6.20 18.78 4.28
N GLN A 193 6.36 19.23 3.03
CA GLN A 193 5.31 19.18 2.01
C GLN A 193 4.87 17.75 1.69
N ALA A 194 5.81 16.82 1.49
CA ALA A 194 5.48 15.42 1.21
C ALA A 194 4.82 14.72 2.41
N ASN A 195 5.12 15.20 3.63
CA ASN A 195 4.53 14.70 4.86
C ASN A 195 3.16 15.30 5.20
N GLN A 196 2.60 16.22 4.40
CA GLN A 196 1.28 16.77 4.68
C GLN A 196 0.16 15.74 4.48
N ILE A 197 -0.78 15.72 5.42
CA ILE A 197 -2.02 14.95 5.35
C ILE A 197 -3.11 15.92 4.90
N ASN A 198 -3.42 15.91 3.60
CA ASN A 198 -4.33 16.85 2.97
C ASN A 198 -5.62 16.15 2.52
N GLY A 199 -6.74 16.84 2.67
CA GLY A 199 -8.05 16.39 2.20
C GLY A 199 -8.68 15.28 3.05
N SER A 200 -9.58 14.52 2.44
CA SER A 200 -10.33 13.44 3.10
C SER A 200 -9.72 12.05 2.85
N ASP A 201 -10.37 11.00 3.35
CA ASP A 201 -10.05 9.61 3.03
C ASP A 201 -10.62 9.14 1.67
N GLY A 202 -11.23 10.06 0.90
CA GLY A 202 -11.85 9.77 -0.39
C GLY A 202 -13.25 9.17 -0.32
N SER A 203 -13.74 8.81 0.88
CA SER A 203 -15.11 8.29 1.06
C SER A 203 -16.17 9.40 1.09
N LEU A 204 -15.75 10.62 1.43
CA LEU A 204 -16.60 11.78 1.62
C LEU A 204 -15.85 13.05 1.22
N PHE A 205 -16.58 14.00 0.65
CA PHE A 205 -16.09 15.34 0.35
C PHE A 205 -17.07 16.37 0.88
N HIS A 206 -16.65 17.64 0.98
CA HIS A 206 -17.56 18.69 1.39
C HIS A 206 -18.70 18.87 0.38
N PRO A 207 -19.90 19.27 0.85
CA PRO A 207 -21.03 19.48 -0.06
C PRO A 207 -20.78 20.67 -0.99
N PHE A 208 -21.48 20.65 -2.13
CA PHE A 208 -21.47 21.72 -3.14
C PHE A 208 -20.10 22.01 -3.77
N MET A 209 -19.27 20.98 -3.98
CA MET A 209 -18.00 21.13 -4.70
C MET A 209 -18.20 21.75 -6.08
N SER A 210 -17.35 22.71 -6.41
CA SER A 210 -17.20 23.25 -7.76
C SER A 210 -16.45 22.29 -8.69
N SER A 211 -16.72 22.39 -9.99
CA SER A 211 -15.94 21.68 -11.02
C SER A 211 -14.51 22.21 -11.18
N THR A 212 -14.18 23.33 -10.54
CA THR A 212 -12.85 23.97 -10.57
C THR A 212 -12.06 23.68 -9.30
N GLU A 213 -12.61 22.92 -8.35
CA GLU A 213 -11.91 22.52 -7.14
C GLU A 213 -11.09 21.27 -7.41
N ASP A 214 -9.87 21.25 -6.86
CA ASP A 214 -8.93 20.15 -7.00
C ASP A 214 -8.70 19.49 -5.63
N PRO A 215 -9.62 18.62 -5.17
CA PRO A 215 -9.58 18.09 -3.83
C PRO A 215 -8.41 17.13 -3.62
N TYR A 216 -7.92 17.07 -2.39
CA TYR A 216 -6.95 16.06 -1.98
C TYR A 216 -7.65 14.83 -1.39
N VAL A 217 -7.02 13.67 -1.59
CA VAL A 217 -7.32 12.43 -0.89
C VAL A 217 -6.04 11.92 -0.25
N PHE A 218 -6.08 11.70 1.06
CA PHE A 218 -5.02 11.00 1.77
C PHE A 218 -5.27 9.50 1.73
N SER A 219 -4.31 8.75 1.21
CA SER A 219 -4.33 7.29 1.25
C SER A 219 -3.22 6.78 2.16
N ALA A 220 -3.65 6.14 3.26
CA ALA A 220 -2.74 5.50 4.21
C ALA A 220 -1.96 4.33 3.60
N ASP A 221 -2.53 3.66 2.59
CA ASP A 221 -1.93 2.48 1.96
C ASP A 221 -0.71 2.85 1.10
N ILE A 222 -0.73 4.01 0.43
CA ILE A 222 0.41 4.54 -0.35
C ILE A 222 1.18 5.65 0.39
N CYS A 223 0.80 5.90 1.64
CA CYS A 223 1.43 6.85 2.55
C CYS A 223 1.60 8.28 2.02
N ARG A 224 0.64 8.80 1.24
CA ARG A 224 0.70 10.19 0.76
C ARG A 224 -0.67 10.76 0.44
N SER A 225 -0.73 12.07 0.35
CA SER A 225 -1.87 12.81 -0.18
C SER A 225 -1.76 12.92 -1.69
N VAL A 226 -2.85 12.65 -2.40
CA VAL A 226 -2.97 12.73 -3.86
C VAL A 226 -3.98 13.82 -4.21
N GLN A 227 -3.61 14.72 -5.11
CA GLN A 227 -4.51 15.74 -5.62
C GLN A 227 -5.29 15.22 -6.81
N LEU A 228 -6.58 15.54 -6.88
CA LEU A 228 -7.47 15.15 -7.95
C LEU A 228 -7.90 16.37 -8.77
N GLN A 229 -8.09 16.19 -10.07
CA GLN A 229 -8.66 17.16 -10.99
C GLN A 229 -9.97 16.66 -11.58
N ALA A 230 -10.91 17.58 -11.82
CA ALA A 230 -12.15 17.27 -12.50
C ALA A 230 -11.88 16.99 -14.00
N VAL A 231 -12.36 15.86 -14.50
CA VAL A 231 -12.18 15.46 -15.92
C VAL A 231 -13.48 15.48 -16.73
N GLY A 232 -14.63 15.61 -16.06
CA GLY A 232 -15.92 15.79 -16.73
C GLY A 232 -17.09 15.19 -15.97
N MET A 233 -18.30 15.53 -16.41
CA MET A 233 -19.54 14.98 -15.84
C MET A 233 -19.90 13.64 -16.47
N THR A 234 -20.44 12.73 -15.66
CA THR A 234 -21.04 11.47 -16.13
C THR A 234 -22.33 11.20 -15.35
N LYS A 235 -23.05 10.13 -15.72
CA LYS A 235 -24.26 9.69 -15.00
C LYS A 235 -24.00 8.31 -14.39
N LEU A 236 -24.11 8.21 -13.07
CA LEU A 236 -24.10 6.95 -12.35
C LEU A 236 -25.51 6.65 -11.87
N ARG A 237 -26.10 5.55 -12.35
CA ARG A 237 -27.50 5.15 -12.01
C ARG A 237 -28.51 6.29 -12.18
N GLY A 238 -28.34 7.11 -13.22
CA GLY A 238 -29.21 8.26 -13.53
C GLY A 238 -28.88 9.55 -12.78
N VAL A 239 -28.00 9.51 -11.77
CA VAL A 239 -27.57 10.69 -11.02
C VAL A 239 -26.37 11.34 -11.71
N PRO A 240 -26.41 12.65 -12.03
CA PRO A 240 -25.25 13.35 -12.56
C PRO A 240 -24.16 13.45 -11.50
N VAL A 241 -22.94 13.06 -11.86
CA VAL A 241 -21.77 13.07 -10.99
C VAL A 241 -20.58 13.70 -11.72
N MET A 242 -19.69 14.32 -10.97
CA MET A 242 -18.40 14.78 -11.49
C MET A 242 -17.38 13.65 -11.36
N LYS A 243 -16.65 13.36 -12.44
CA LYS A 243 -15.53 12.43 -12.43
C LYS A 243 -14.26 13.20 -12.09
N TYR A 244 -13.55 12.72 -11.08
CA TYR A 244 -12.24 13.20 -10.69
C TYR A 244 -11.19 12.12 -10.97
N LEU A 245 -9.98 12.54 -11.37
CA LEU A 245 -8.82 11.67 -11.55
C LEU A 245 -7.59 12.32 -10.90
N PRO A 246 -6.59 11.55 -10.45
CA PRO A 246 -5.30 12.11 -10.07
C PRO A 246 -4.71 12.96 -11.20
N TYR A 247 -3.94 13.99 -10.84
CA TYR A 247 -3.16 14.70 -11.85
C TYR A 247 -2.16 13.77 -12.54
N THR A 248 -1.91 14.01 -13.82
CA THR A 248 -1.00 13.18 -14.64
C THR A 248 0.43 13.16 -14.09
N ASP A 249 0.86 14.26 -13.48
CA ASP A 249 2.19 14.44 -12.90
C ASP A 249 2.27 13.98 -11.42
N THR A 250 1.22 13.36 -10.88
CA THR A 250 1.17 12.90 -9.47
C THR A 250 2.29 11.93 -9.13
N PHE A 251 2.65 11.05 -10.09
CA PHE A 251 3.65 10.01 -9.93
C PHE A 251 4.87 10.20 -10.84
N ASP A 252 5.05 11.39 -11.41
CA ASP A 252 6.27 11.73 -12.15
C ASP A 252 7.51 11.60 -11.27
N SER A 253 8.64 11.29 -11.89
CA SER A 253 9.92 11.13 -11.23
C SER A 253 10.27 12.40 -10.43
N PRO A 254 10.78 12.25 -9.20
CA PRO A 254 11.32 13.36 -8.42
C PRO A 254 12.44 14.15 -9.15
N LEU A 255 13.09 13.54 -10.14
CA LEU A 255 14.14 14.15 -10.94
C LEU A 255 13.59 15.16 -11.96
N THR A 256 12.41 14.90 -12.51
CA THR A 256 11.76 15.73 -13.53
C THR A 256 10.71 16.66 -12.93
N SER A 257 10.12 16.28 -11.80
CA SER A 257 9.00 16.98 -11.16
C SER A 257 9.38 17.51 -9.77
N GLU A 258 9.53 18.82 -9.65
CA GLU A 258 9.96 19.48 -8.40
C GLU A 258 9.02 19.18 -7.22
N LYS A 259 7.72 19.10 -7.48
CA LYS A 259 6.71 18.79 -6.45
C LYS A 259 6.88 17.39 -5.85
N ASN A 260 7.52 16.47 -6.57
CA ASN A 260 7.72 15.09 -6.11
C ASN A 260 9.09 14.87 -5.45
N ARG A 261 9.98 15.86 -5.42
CA ARG A 261 11.31 15.78 -4.78
C ARG A 261 11.25 15.29 -3.33
N GLY A 262 10.24 15.71 -2.58
CA GLY A 262 10.06 15.30 -1.18
C GLY A 262 9.79 13.81 -0.96
N PHE A 263 9.33 13.10 -1.99
CA PHE A 263 9.08 11.66 -1.96
C PHE A 263 10.30 10.82 -2.34
N CYS A 264 11.41 11.44 -2.76
CA CYS A 264 12.68 10.73 -2.98
C CYS A 264 13.46 10.58 -1.67
N VAL A 265 13.55 9.35 -1.18
CA VAL A 265 14.22 9.04 0.09
C VAL A 265 15.75 9.11 -0.04
N ASN A 266 16.31 8.70 -1.18
CA ASN A 266 17.75 8.50 -1.41
C ASN A 266 18.33 9.46 -2.45
N TRP A 267 18.02 10.75 -2.37
CA TRP A 267 18.50 11.74 -3.34
C TRP A 267 20.03 11.67 -3.60
N PRO A 268 20.50 11.69 -4.86
CA PRO A 268 19.74 11.85 -6.11
C PRO A 268 19.25 10.53 -6.76
N ASP A 269 19.38 9.40 -6.07
CA ASP A 269 18.91 8.10 -6.54
C ASP A 269 17.40 7.96 -6.29
N CYS A 270 16.60 8.32 -7.30
CA CYS A 270 15.14 8.38 -7.22
C CYS A 270 14.52 7.48 -8.30
N MET A 271 13.33 6.97 -8.01
CA MET A 271 12.58 6.16 -8.97
C MET A 271 12.20 6.95 -10.23
N ALA A 272 12.03 6.21 -11.34
CA ALA A 272 11.53 6.73 -12.60
C ALA A 272 10.05 7.13 -12.50
N ASP A 273 9.51 7.70 -13.58
CA ASP A 273 8.09 8.07 -13.66
C ASP A 273 7.19 6.85 -13.36
N ASN A 274 6.02 7.13 -12.80
CA ASN A 274 5.01 6.14 -12.38
C ASN A 274 5.45 5.18 -11.28
N MET A 275 6.60 5.41 -10.64
CA MET A 275 7.13 4.57 -9.56
C MET A 275 7.53 5.43 -8.36
N PHE A 276 7.29 4.93 -7.15
CA PHE A 276 7.77 5.58 -5.94
C PHE A 276 8.06 4.56 -4.83
N ASP A 277 9.17 4.78 -4.14
CA ASP A 277 9.63 3.95 -3.02
C ASP A 277 8.81 4.26 -1.77
N VAL A 278 8.23 3.23 -1.14
CA VAL A 278 7.45 3.33 0.10
C VAL A 278 8.13 2.64 1.28
N SER A 279 9.40 2.25 1.13
CA SER A 279 10.20 1.55 2.14
C SER A 279 10.29 2.28 3.48
N THR A 280 10.20 3.61 3.49
CA THR A 280 10.18 4.42 4.73
C THR A 280 8.86 4.36 5.47
N CYS A 281 7.77 4.06 4.77
CA CYS A 281 6.44 3.92 5.37
C CYS A 281 6.10 2.46 5.70
N ILE A 282 6.61 1.52 4.90
CA ILE A 282 6.48 0.08 5.10
C ILE A 282 7.88 -0.50 5.38
N PRO A 283 8.40 -0.31 6.62
CA PRO A 283 9.76 -0.71 6.94
C PRO A 283 9.90 -2.23 6.92
N GLY A 284 10.98 -2.72 6.30
CA GLY A 284 11.37 -4.13 6.38
C GLY A 284 11.52 -4.84 5.04
N ALA A 285 10.93 -4.32 3.96
CA ALA A 285 11.09 -4.84 2.61
C ALA A 285 11.27 -3.69 1.60
N PRO A 286 12.04 -3.89 0.51
CA PRO A 286 12.25 -2.88 -0.54
C PRO A 286 11.02 -2.76 -1.45
N ILE A 287 9.90 -2.27 -0.92
CA ILE A 287 8.64 -2.16 -1.67
C ILE A 287 8.62 -0.86 -2.45
N THR A 288 8.43 -1.00 -3.77
CA THR A 288 8.15 0.12 -4.68
C THR A 288 6.73 -0.01 -5.20
N MET A 289 6.00 1.11 -5.22
CA MET A 289 4.65 1.17 -5.76
C MET A 289 4.66 1.77 -7.16
N SER A 290 3.71 1.32 -7.98
CA SER A 290 3.47 1.86 -9.32
C SER A 290 1.99 1.76 -9.68
N LEU A 291 1.62 2.42 -10.77
CA LEU A 291 0.35 2.13 -11.43
C LEU A 291 0.40 0.74 -12.11
N PRO A 292 -0.74 0.07 -12.29
CA PRO A 292 -0.77 -1.24 -12.94
C PRO A 292 -0.05 -1.21 -14.30
N HIS A 293 0.81 -2.20 -14.54
CA HIS A 293 1.63 -2.29 -15.77
C HIS A 293 2.60 -1.11 -16.00
N PHE A 294 2.94 -0.35 -14.94
CA PHE A 294 3.80 0.83 -15.00
C PHE A 294 3.28 1.96 -15.93
N GLN A 295 1.97 1.97 -16.23
CA GLN A 295 1.33 2.93 -17.13
C GLN A 295 0.92 4.22 -16.43
#